data_AF-A0A210QR01-F1
#
_entry.id   AF-A0A210QR01-F1
#
_cell.length_a   1.000
_cell.length_b   1.000
_cell.length_c   1.000
_cell.angle_alpha   90.00
_cell.angle_beta   90.00
_cell.angle_gamma   90.00
#
_symmetry.space_group_name_H-M   'P 1'
#
loop_
_entity.id
_entity.type
_entity.pdbx_description
1 polymer ?
#
loop_
_entity_poly.entity_id
_entity_poly.type
_entity_poly.pdbx_seq_one_letter_code
_entity_poly.pdbx_strand_id
1 'polypeptide(L)'
;MQLVIVLKCVVVVLLVSSCVSDDVCQAKEDHGSESCTSEPARDQDDNKYTQTSNVKWRGYLKKIGKAVSDYTECSTHLCSCHEDVISNDLRIWEDKAGGITKDMITKNNDRGVHYQIINHKLYREDKCMFPNRCSGVEHFILLIIKKLPDMEMLINVRDWPQSSKHGSPIPVFSFSKVMNQHWDIMYPAWTFWEGGPAVWPIYPTGLGRWDEQREIIPRAAQQWPWKNKLDKGYFRGSRTSSDRDPLILMSRKHPDLVDAQYTKNQSWRSKADTLGEEPVAEVRLEDHCQYKYLFNFRGVAASFRLKHLFLCDSVVFHVGEEWLEFFYPALKPWVHYIPVRQDLTDVQELLEFAKQNDDVVQEIAERGRNFIWDHLKMEDISCYWEKLLKRYTQLLKYTPKRNKDYKQIKPKAS
;
A
#
# COMPACT_ATOMS: atom_id res chain seq x y z
N MET A 1 -23.60 -70.87 -9.13
CA MET A 1 -24.94 -70.26 -9.26
C MET A 1 -24.83 -69.22 -10.37
N GLN A 2 -24.80 -69.69 -11.63
CA GLN A 2 -25.89 -69.58 -12.63
C GLN A 2 -26.20 -68.11 -13.00
N LEU A 3 -25.66 -67.58 -14.12
CA LEU A 3 -26.20 -67.61 -15.51
C LEU A 3 -27.53 -66.84 -15.59
N VAL A 4 -27.74 -65.85 -16.49
CA VAL A 4 -27.94 -65.92 -17.96
C VAL A 4 -27.99 -64.45 -18.46
N ILE A 5 -27.11 -63.92 -19.34
CA ILE A 5 -27.01 -64.01 -20.83
C ILE A 5 -28.30 -63.52 -21.53
N VAL A 6 -28.29 -62.56 -22.47
CA VAL A 6 -28.25 -62.71 -23.95
C VAL A 6 -28.28 -61.26 -24.49
N LEU A 7 -27.26 -60.70 -25.16
CA LEU A 7 -26.66 -60.97 -26.48
C LEU A 7 -27.45 -60.40 -27.68
N LYS A 8 -26.82 -59.47 -28.43
CA LYS A 8 -26.52 -59.52 -29.88
C LYS A 8 -25.86 -58.19 -30.30
N CYS A 9 -24.56 -58.13 -30.64
CA CYS A 9 -23.92 -58.54 -31.92
C CYS A 9 -24.30 -57.58 -33.08
N VAL A 10 -23.42 -57.04 -33.95
CA VAL A 10 -22.06 -57.43 -34.37
C VAL A 10 -21.49 -56.39 -35.39
N VAL A 11 -20.19 -56.08 -35.29
CA VAL A 11 -19.13 -55.93 -36.35
C VAL A 11 -19.20 -54.74 -37.35
N VAL A 12 -18.32 -53.73 -37.19
CA VAL A 12 -16.99 -53.46 -37.86
C VAL A 12 -17.07 -53.17 -39.35
N VAL A 13 -16.53 -52.00 -39.78
CA VAL A 13 -15.59 -51.84 -40.92
C VAL A 13 -14.75 -50.56 -40.72
N LEU A 14 -13.42 -50.70 -40.80
CA LEU A 14 -12.39 -49.67 -40.96
C LEU A 14 -12.38 -49.12 -42.39
N LEU A 15 -12.02 -47.84 -42.61
CA LEU A 15 -11.01 -47.43 -43.60
C LEU A 15 -10.72 -45.92 -43.56
N VAL A 16 -9.53 -45.60 -44.06
CA VAL A 16 -8.67 -44.45 -43.79
C VAL A 16 -8.48 -43.63 -45.07
N SER A 17 -8.50 -42.29 -44.93
CA SER A 17 -7.74 -41.25 -45.67
C SER A 17 -7.87 -41.05 -47.18
N SER A 18 -7.47 -39.83 -47.59
CA SER A 18 -7.21 -39.25 -48.92
C SER A 18 -8.45 -38.77 -49.69
N CYS A 19 -8.48 -37.61 -50.38
CA CYS A 19 -7.48 -36.58 -50.66
C CYS A 19 -8.20 -35.33 -51.21
N VAL A 20 -7.66 -34.14 -50.91
CA VAL A 20 -7.29 -33.03 -51.82
C VAL A 20 -8.36 -32.39 -52.75
N SER A 21 -8.64 -31.11 -52.44
CA SER A 21 -8.60 -29.88 -53.25
C SER A 21 -8.96 -29.89 -54.76
N ASP A 22 -9.84 -29.00 -55.23
CA ASP A 22 -9.52 -27.63 -55.66
C ASP A 22 -10.76 -26.91 -56.27
N ASP A 23 -10.79 -25.59 -56.03
CA ASP A 23 -11.33 -24.45 -56.78
C ASP A 23 -12.55 -24.57 -57.73
N VAL A 24 -13.46 -23.58 -57.64
CA VAL A 24 -13.62 -22.46 -58.60
C VAL A 24 -14.94 -21.73 -58.34
N CYS A 25 -14.86 -20.40 -58.25
CA CYS A 25 -15.94 -19.44 -58.08
C CYS A 25 -16.95 -19.42 -59.24
N GLN A 26 -18.24 -19.24 -58.92
CA GLN A 26 -19.19 -18.59 -59.82
C GLN A 26 -19.76 -17.33 -59.15
N ALA A 27 -19.49 -16.20 -59.77
CA ALA A 27 -20.09 -14.91 -59.42
C ALA A 27 -21.52 -14.82 -59.95
N LYS A 28 -22.43 -14.31 -59.11
CA LYS A 28 -23.56 -13.48 -59.55
C LYS A 28 -23.74 -12.33 -58.57
N GLU A 29 -23.60 -11.12 -59.09
CA GLU A 29 -24.19 -9.87 -58.58
C GLU A 29 -25.73 -10.10 -58.45
N ASP A 30 -26.50 -9.47 -57.57
CA ASP A 30 -26.46 -8.09 -57.13
C ASP A 30 -27.39 -7.88 -55.91
N HIS A 31 -27.19 -6.76 -55.22
CA HIS A 31 -28.10 -6.04 -54.32
C HIS A 31 -28.39 -6.56 -52.89
N GLY A 32 -27.82 -5.83 -51.91
CA GLY A 32 -28.68 -5.03 -51.02
C GLY A 32 -28.88 -5.49 -49.58
N SER A 33 -28.13 -4.83 -48.69
CA SER A 33 -28.32 -4.62 -47.24
C SER A 33 -28.21 -5.81 -46.27
N GLU A 34 -27.10 -5.74 -45.54
CA GLU A 34 -26.69 -6.41 -44.33
C GLU A 34 -27.77 -6.57 -43.25
N SER A 35 -27.94 -7.80 -42.78
CA SER A 35 -28.10 -8.10 -41.36
C SER A 35 -27.81 -9.58 -41.17
N CYS A 36 -26.69 -9.92 -40.50
CA CYS A 36 -26.60 -11.10 -39.63
C CYS A 36 -25.29 -11.05 -38.82
N THR A 37 -25.50 -11.11 -37.51
CA THR A 37 -24.55 -11.28 -36.43
C THR A 37 -23.58 -12.45 -36.67
N SER A 38 -22.28 -12.19 -36.52
CA SER A 38 -21.28 -13.23 -36.25
C SER A 38 -20.46 -12.83 -35.02
N GLU A 39 -20.58 -13.63 -33.96
CA GLU A 39 -19.69 -13.58 -32.80
C GLU A 39 -18.23 -13.70 -33.27
N PRO A 40 -17.29 -12.86 -32.81
CA PRO A 40 -15.89 -13.11 -33.07
C PRO A 40 -15.44 -14.25 -32.17
N ALA A 41 -14.78 -15.22 -32.80
CA ALA A 41 -14.09 -16.32 -32.18
C ALA A 41 -13.18 -15.82 -31.03
N ARG A 42 -13.14 -16.61 -29.95
CA ARG A 42 -12.19 -16.43 -28.85
C ARG A 42 -10.77 -16.54 -29.40
N ASP A 43 -10.13 -15.41 -29.61
CA ASP A 43 -8.69 -15.35 -29.83
C ASP A 43 -7.97 -15.91 -28.60
N GLN A 44 -6.97 -16.72 -28.89
CA GLN A 44 -6.08 -17.34 -27.92
C GLN A 44 -5.34 -16.27 -27.11
N ASP A 45 -5.22 -16.53 -25.81
CA ASP A 45 -4.51 -15.74 -24.82
C ASP A 45 -3.00 -15.67 -25.17
N ASP A 46 -2.64 -14.71 -26.03
CA ASP A 46 -1.26 -14.34 -26.31
C ASP A 46 -0.66 -13.71 -25.04
N ASN A 47 -0.07 -14.56 -24.20
CA ASN A 47 0.47 -14.15 -22.90
C ASN A 47 1.60 -13.13 -23.10
N LYS A 48 1.30 -11.84 -22.90
CA LYS A 48 2.23 -10.71 -23.07
C LYS A 48 3.52 -10.85 -22.26
N TYR A 49 3.51 -11.63 -21.17
CA TYR A 49 4.71 -11.93 -20.37
C TYR A 49 5.66 -12.93 -21.06
N THR A 50 5.26 -13.51 -22.19
CA THR A 50 6.02 -14.47 -23.00
C THR A 50 6.49 -13.92 -24.35
N GLN A 51 6.13 -12.67 -24.71
CA GLN A 51 6.50 -12.09 -26.01
C GLN A 51 8.02 -12.14 -26.24
N THR A 52 8.37 -12.83 -27.31
CA THR A 52 9.66 -13.47 -27.60
C THR A 52 10.74 -12.53 -28.11
N SER A 53 10.54 -11.20 -28.08
CA SER A 53 11.38 -10.25 -28.83
C SER A 53 12.46 -9.54 -28.01
N ASN A 54 12.37 -9.46 -26.68
CA ASN A 54 13.37 -8.75 -25.86
C ASN A 54 14.04 -9.66 -24.81
N VAL A 55 15.06 -10.42 -25.25
CA VAL A 55 15.84 -11.34 -24.40
C VAL A 55 16.38 -10.65 -23.15
N LYS A 56 16.66 -9.34 -23.23
CA LYS A 56 17.17 -8.51 -22.11
C LYS A 56 16.22 -8.52 -20.90
N TRP A 57 14.91 -8.46 -21.11
CA TRP A 57 13.93 -8.26 -20.03
C TRP A 57 13.21 -9.52 -19.55
N ARG A 58 13.54 -10.68 -20.14
CA ARG A 58 12.94 -11.97 -19.79
C ARG A 58 12.95 -12.26 -18.29
N GLY A 59 14.00 -11.83 -17.59
CA GLY A 59 14.10 -11.98 -16.12
C GLY A 59 13.01 -11.22 -15.36
N TYR A 60 12.76 -9.96 -15.71
CA TYR A 60 11.71 -9.13 -15.09
C TYR A 60 10.32 -9.61 -15.49
N LEU A 61 10.09 -9.90 -16.78
CA LEU A 61 8.81 -10.41 -17.26
C LEU A 61 8.40 -11.72 -16.57
N LYS A 62 9.36 -12.65 -16.39
CA LYS A 62 9.11 -13.90 -15.64
C LYS A 62 8.80 -13.63 -14.16
N LYS A 63 9.49 -12.67 -13.51
CA LYS A 63 9.19 -12.28 -12.13
C LYS A 63 7.78 -11.71 -12.00
N ILE A 64 7.38 -10.83 -12.93
CA ILE A 64 6.04 -10.23 -12.97
C ILE A 64 4.97 -11.30 -13.21
N GLY A 65 5.11 -12.11 -14.27
CA GLY A 65 4.17 -13.18 -14.57
C GLY A 65 4.00 -14.17 -13.41
N LYS A 66 5.10 -14.54 -12.73
CA LYS A 66 5.02 -15.35 -11.50
C LYS A 66 4.31 -14.63 -10.37
N ALA A 67 4.67 -13.37 -10.09
CA ALA A 67 4.06 -12.61 -9.00
C ALA A 67 2.56 -12.42 -9.20
N VAL A 68 2.11 -12.14 -10.43
CA VAL A 68 0.69 -12.02 -10.79
C VAL A 68 -0.02 -13.37 -10.70
N SER A 69 0.59 -14.45 -11.20
CA SER A 69 0.01 -15.80 -11.13
C SER A 69 -0.11 -16.33 -9.70
N ASP A 70 0.82 -15.98 -8.81
CA ASP A 70 0.81 -16.38 -7.40
C ASP A 70 -0.08 -15.45 -6.55
N TYR A 71 -0.49 -14.29 -7.09
CA TYR A 71 -1.25 -13.29 -6.36
C TYR A 71 -2.72 -13.71 -6.23
N THR A 72 -3.23 -13.66 -5.01
CA THR A 72 -4.65 -13.77 -4.72
C THR A 72 -5.11 -12.45 -4.14
N GLU A 73 -6.11 -11.83 -4.79
CA GLU A 73 -6.70 -10.59 -4.31
C GLU A 73 -7.35 -10.81 -2.94
N CYS A 74 -7.14 -9.85 -2.04
CA CYS A 74 -7.69 -9.93 -0.71
C CYS A 74 -9.17 -9.55 -0.70
N SER A 75 -9.95 -10.12 0.21
CA SER A 75 -11.38 -9.79 0.30
C SER A 75 -11.62 -8.37 0.82
N THR A 76 -12.52 -7.65 0.16
CA THR A 76 -13.08 -6.36 0.62
C THR A 76 -14.13 -6.55 1.72
N HIS A 77 -14.66 -7.77 1.88
CA HIS A 77 -15.69 -8.06 2.85
C HIS A 77 -15.14 -7.96 4.28
N LEU A 78 -15.84 -7.22 5.15
CA LEU A 78 -15.48 -7.03 6.56
C LEU A 78 -14.03 -6.57 6.79
N CYS A 79 -13.42 -5.81 5.87
CA CYS A 79 -12.03 -5.33 5.97
C CYS A 79 -10.99 -6.42 6.33
N SER A 80 -11.17 -7.66 5.85
CA SER A 80 -10.26 -8.77 6.19
C SER A 80 -8.90 -8.68 5.52
N CYS A 81 -8.73 -7.83 4.50
CA CYS A 81 -7.50 -7.73 3.72
C CYS A 81 -6.21 -7.55 4.56
N HIS A 82 -6.32 -6.83 5.67
CA HIS A 82 -5.18 -6.48 6.52
C HIS A 82 -5.16 -7.26 7.86
N GLU A 83 -6.05 -8.24 8.03
CA GLU A 83 -6.24 -8.93 9.31
C GLU A 83 -5.03 -9.76 9.74
N ASP A 84 -4.29 -10.32 8.78
CA ASP A 84 -3.04 -11.03 9.05
C ASP A 84 -2.00 -10.15 9.75
N VAL A 85 -2.02 -8.84 9.52
CA VAL A 85 -1.13 -7.90 10.19
C VAL A 85 -1.48 -7.80 11.67
N ILE A 86 -2.78 -7.73 12.00
CA ILE A 86 -3.25 -7.74 13.40
C ILE A 86 -2.83 -9.05 14.07
N SER A 87 -3.06 -10.19 13.41
CA SER A 87 -2.66 -11.51 13.93
C SER A 87 -1.17 -11.57 14.21
N ASN A 88 -0.34 -11.16 13.25
CA ASN A 88 1.11 -11.20 13.39
C ASN A 88 1.63 -10.28 14.50
N ASP A 89 1.02 -9.09 14.64
CA ASP A 89 1.43 -8.09 15.62
C ASP A 89 1.06 -8.50 17.05
N LEU A 90 -0.12 -9.12 17.23
CA LEU A 90 -0.61 -9.53 18.55
C LEU A 90 -0.08 -10.91 19.01
N ARG A 91 0.40 -11.74 18.08
CA ARG A 91 0.83 -13.14 18.33
C ARG A 91 1.78 -13.29 19.52
N ILE A 92 2.69 -12.35 19.73
CA ILE A 92 3.66 -12.46 20.84
C ILE A 92 2.97 -12.49 22.22
N TRP A 93 1.85 -11.78 22.38
CA TRP A 93 1.05 -11.78 23.60
C TRP A 93 -0.01 -12.87 23.64
N GLU A 94 -0.46 -13.39 22.49
CA GLU A 94 -1.31 -14.57 22.40
C GLU A 94 -0.55 -15.84 22.85
N ASP A 95 0.67 -16.04 22.34
CA ASP A 95 1.39 -17.31 22.48
C ASP A 95 2.40 -17.31 23.64
N LYS A 96 3.35 -16.37 23.62
CA LYS A 96 4.59 -16.48 24.45
C LYS A 96 4.52 -15.65 25.72
N ALA A 97 4.02 -14.41 25.63
CA ALA A 97 3.98 -13.52 26.79
C ALA A 97 2.79 -13.80 27.74
N GLY A 98 1.83 -14.66 27.33
CA GLY A 98 0.70 -15.05 28.17
C GLY A 98 -0.29 -13.92 28.44
N GLY A 99 -0.40 -12.94 27.53
CA GLY A 99 -1.23 -11.75 27.63
C GLY A 99 -0.50 -10.48 28.07
N ILE A 100 -1.29 -9.44 28.32
CA ILE A 100 -0.83 -8.10 28.69
C ILE A 100 -1.23 -7.83 30.14
N THR A 101 -0.22 -7.65 30.99
CA THR A 101 -0.42 -7.35 32.41
C THR A 101 -0.41 -5.83 32.66
N LYS A 102 -1.02 -5.41 33.77
CA LYS A 102 -1.04 -3.99 34.18
C LYS A 102 0.36 -3.42 34.37
N ASP A 103 1.29 -4.25 34.84
CA ASP A 103 2.70 -3.89 35.03
C ASP A 103 3.38 -3.52 33.70
N MET A 104 3.07 -4.23 32.62
CA MET A 104 3.64 -3.95 31.30
C MET A 104 3.22 -2.57 30.78
N ILE A 105 2.00 -2.13 31.07
CA ILE A 105 1.52 -0.78 30.74
C ILE A 105 2.15 0.25 31.68
N THR A 106 2.08 0.03 32.99
CA THR A 106 2.49 1.03 34.00
C THR A 106 3.99 1.31 33.98
N LYS A 107 4.83 0.28 33.79
CA LYS A 107 6.30 0.42 33.74
C LYS A 107 6.82 1.10 32.47
N ASN A 108 5.98 1.19 31.43
CA ASN A 108 6.38 1.70 30.11
C ASN A 108 5.52 2.91 29.67
N ASN A 109 4.95 3.64 30.63
CA ASN A 109 4.08 4.79 30.36
C ASN A 109 4.78 5.93 29.58
N ASP A 110 6.11 5.95 29.54
CA ASP A 110 6.93 6.92 28.81
C ASP A 110 7.05 6.60 27.31
N ARG A 111 6.64 5.39 26.88
CA ARG A 111 6.76 4.88 25.52
C ARG A 111 5.64 5.31 24.57
N GLY A 112 4.57 5.91 25.08
CA GLY A 112 3.46 6.37 24.26
C GLY A 112 2.53 7.26 25.07
N VAL A 113 1.49 7.75 24.41
CA VAL A 113 0.40 8.46 25.08
C VAL A 113 -0.56 7.41 25.66
N HIS A 114 -0.82 7.49 26.96
CA HIS A 114 -1.71 6.53 27.63
C HIS A 114 -3.18 6.91 27.43
N TYR A 115 -3.93 6.00 26.81
CA TYR A 115 -5.37 6.08 26.62
C TYR A 115 -6.10 5.00 27.42
N GLN A 116 -7.31 5.33 27.87
CA GLN A 116 -8.23 4.39 28.49
C GLN A 116 -9.61 4.51 27.83
N ILE A 117 -10.23 3.38 27.53
CA ILE A 117 -11.64 3.30 27.16
C ILE A 117 -12.36 2.69 28.36
N ILE A 118 -13.29 3.44 28.95
CA ILE A 118 -14.06 3.00 30.12
C ILE A 118 -15.53 3.39 29.92
N ASN A 119 -16.43 2.41 29.94
CA ASN A 119 -17.86 2.59 29.70
C ASN A 119 -18.14 3.35 28.38
N HIS A 120 -17.50 2.91 27.29
CA HIS A 120 -17.62 3.50 25.95
C HIS A 120 -17.31 5.01 25.90
N LYS A 121 -16.36 5.45 26.74
CA LYS A 121 -15.82 6.82 26.76
C LYS A 121 -14.31 6.76 26.69
N LEU A 122 -13.72 7.63 25.88
CA LEU A 122 -12.27 7.75 25.72
C LEU A 122 -11.71 8.73 26.74
N TYR A 123 -10.65 8.33 27.42
CA TYR A 123 -9.87 9.14 28.35
C TYR A 123 -8.40 9.08 27.94
N ARG A 124 -7.67 10.15 28.22
CA ARG A 124 -6.26 10.28 27.88
C ARG A 124 -5.54 11.05 28.97
N GLU A 125 -4.27 10.73 29.18
CA GLU A 125 -3.39 11.62 29.93
C GLU A 125 -3.30 13.02 29.27
N ASP A 126 -2.91 14.02 30.05
CA ASP A 126 -2.81 15.38 29.53
C ASP A 126 -1.73 15.53 28.47
N LYS A 127 -0.57 14.90 28.71
CA LYS A 127 0.61 14.99 27.87
C LYS A 127 0.39 14.31 26.52
N CYS A 128 0.44 15.09 25.45
CA CYS A 128 0.62 14.59 24.09
C CYS A 128 1.64 15.47 23.38
N MET A 129 2.79 14.89 23.01
CA MET A 129 3.89 15.61 22.37
C MET A 129 3.49 16.21 21.01
N PHE A 130 2.57 15.56 20.30
CA PHE A 130 2.08 16.01 19.01
C PHE A 130 0.55 16.08 19.01
N PRO A 131 -0.04 17.20 19.48
CA PRO A 131 -1.49 17.30 19.70
C PRO A 131 -2.35 16.94 18.48
N ASN A 132 -1.97 17.37 17.28
CA ASN A 132 -2.71 17.05 16.06
C ASN A 132 -2.64 15.56 15.70
N ARG A 133 -1.53 14.87 16.02
CA ARG A 133 -1.41 13.43 15.83
C ARG A 133 -2.33 12.66 16.79
N CYS A 134 -2.38 13.09 18.05
CA CYS A 134 -3.36 12.54 19.00
C CYS A 134 -4.79 12.78 18.51
N SER A 135 -5.12 13.98 18.03
CA SER A 135 -6.45 14.28 17.46
C SER A 135 -6.81 13.37 16.27
N GLY A 136 -5.85 13.10 15.37
CA GLY A 136 -6.05 12.17 14.26
C GLY A 136 -6.31 10.72 14.71
N VAL A 137 -5.65 10.24 15.77
CA VAL A 137 -5.94 8.93 16.37
C VAL A 137 -7.30 8.93 17.06
N GLU A 138 -7.58 9.97 17.86
CA GLU A 138 -8.80 10.13 18.63
C GLU A 138 -10.04 10.16 17.73
N HIS A 139 -9.95 10.77 16.54
CA HIS A 139 -11.02 10.76 15.54
C HIS A 139 -11.53 9.34 15.27
N PHE A 140 -10.63 8.42 14.87
CA PHE A 140 -11.03 7.05 14.52
C PHE A 140 -11.54 6.27 15.73
N ILE A 141 -10.89 6.40 16.89
CA ILE A 141 -11.33 5.70 18.10
C ILE A 141 -12.73 6.17 18.51
N LEU A 142 -13.02 7.47 18.43
CA LEU A 142 -14.32 8.04 18.78
C LEU A 142 -15.44 7.59 17.83
N LEU A 143 -15.16 7.35 16.55
CA LEU A 143 -16.14 6.81 15.59
C LEU A 143 -16.67 5.44 16.00
N ILE A 144 -15.82 4.60 16.60
CA ILE A 144 -16.13 3.20 16.95
C ILE A 144 -16.32 2.98 18.46
N ILE A 145 -16.18 4.01 19.29
CA ILE A 145 -16.10 3.92 20.75
C ILE A 145 -17.28 3.16 21.41
N LYS A 146 -18.46 3.23 20.80
CA LYS A 146 -19.68 2.54 21.29
C LYS A 146 -19.63 1.02 21.13
N LYS A 147 -18.75 0.51 20.27
CA LYS A 147 -18.57 -0.92 20.01
C LYS A 147 -17.38 -1.51 20.76
N LEU A 148 -16.60 -0.66 21.45
CA LEU A 148 -15.36 -1.06 22.08
C LEU A 148 -15.58 -1.39 23.57
N PRO A 149 -15.04 -2.51 24.05
CA PRO A 149 -15.03 -2.85 25.48
C PRO A 149 -14.04 -1.96 26.26
N ASP A 150 -14.05 -2.12 27.59
CA ASP A 150 -13.10 -1.43 28.46
C ASP A 150 -11.67 -1.93 28.22
N MET A 151 -10.75 -1.01 27.95
CA MET A 151 -9.33 -1.31 27.69
C MET A 151 -8.45 -0.12 28.09
N GLU A 152 -7.14 -0.36 28.17
CA GLU A 152 -6.16 0.72 28.16
C GLU A 152 -4.97 0.36 27.28
N MET A 153 -4.38 1.36 26.64
CA MET A 153 -3.29 1.16 25.68
C MET A 153 -2.31 2.34 25.67
N LEU A 154 -1.07 2.05 25.24
CA LEU A 154 -0.04 3.04 24.98
C LEU A 154 0.06 3.29 23.48
N ILE A 155 -0.27 4.50 23.04
CA ILE A 155 -0.19 4.88 21.61
C ILE A 155 0.98 5.84 21.39
N ASN A 156 2.04 5.32 20.78
CA ASN A 156 3.16 6.14 20.32
C ASN A 156 2.75 6.95 19.09
N VAL A 157 2.84 8.28 19.24
CA VAL A 157 2.59 9.25 18.16
C VAL A 157 3.88 9.87 17.61
N ARG A 158 5.06 9.34 17.97
CA ARG A 158 6.36 9.69 17.37
C ARG A 158 6.55 8.90 16.08
N ASP A 159 7.58 9.27 15.31
CA ASP A 159 7.88 8.59 14.05
C ASP A 159 8.51 7.21 14.28
N TRP A 160 9.39 7.06 15.28
CA TRP A 160 10.16 5.82 15.51
C TRP A 160 9.42 4.85 16.46
N PRO A 161 9.42 3.53 16.20
CA PRO A 161 8.86 2.50 17.08
C PRO A 161 9.57 2.43 18.45
N GLN A 162 8.93 1.82 19.45
CA GLN A 162 9.34 1.92 20.86
C GLN A 162 9.63 0.58 21.54
N SER A 163 9.24 -0.54 20.94
CA SER A 163 9.39 -1.87 21.53
C SER A 163 10.36 -2.73 20.71
N SER A 164 11.66 -2.61 20.95
CA SER A 164 12.69 -3.40 20.27
C SER A 164 12.61 -4.90 20.60
N LYS A 165 12.88 -5.76 19.60
CA LYS A 165 13.02 -7.21 19.77
C LYS A 165 14.28 -7.66 20.51
N HIS A 166 15.21 -6.75 20.77
CA HIS A 166 16.33 -7.02 21.67
C HIS A 166 15.92 -7.03 23.16
N GLY A 167 14.74 -6.50 23.48
CA GLY A 167 14.17 -6.49 24.82
C GLY A 167 12.92 -7.35 24.97
N SER A 168 12.33 -7.31 26.17
CA SER A 168 11.03 -7.91 26.43
C SER A 168 9.92 -7.19 25.63
N PRO A 169 8.87 -7.89 25.17
CA PRO A 169 7.81 -7.29 24.38
C PRO A 169 7.00 -6.28 25.20
N ILE A 170 6.90 -5.04 24.70
CA ILE A 170 6.12 -3.95 25.29
C ILE A 170 4.91 -3.66 24.37
N PRO A 171 3.67 -3.70 24.89
CA PRO A 171 2.46 -3.54 24.08
C PRO A 171 2.19 -2.07 23.75
N VAL A 172 3.01 -1.52 22.87
CA VAL A 172 2.92 -0.13 22.38
C VAL A 172 2.44 -0.14 20.93
N PHE A 173 1.50 0.73 20.63
CA PHE A 173 1.01 0.96 19.28
C PHE A 173 1.88 2.01 18.59
N SER A 174 2.45 1.71 17.43
CA SER A 174 3.22 2.65 16.60
C SER A 174 2.75 2.57 15.15
N PHE A 175 2.68 3.68 14.41
CA PHE A 175 2.14 3.65 13.05
C PHE A 175 3.02 2.85 12.07
N SER A 176 4.32 2.78 12.36
CA SER A 176 5.32 2.14 11.51
C SER A 176 6.36 1.40 12.31
N LYS A 177 6.87 0.31 11.73
CA LYS A 177 7.94 -0.50 12.30
C LYS A 177 8.71 -1.27 11.23
N VAL A 178 9.81 -1.87 11.67
CA VAL A 178 10.51 -2.96 10.97
C VAL A 178 10.14 -4.29 11.62
N MET A 179 9.51 -5.19 10.86
CA MET A 179 8.83 -6.38 11.39
C MET A 179 9.76 -7.33 12.18
N ASN A 180 11.00 -7.52 11.75
CA ASN A 180 11.96 -8.41 12.41
C ASN A 180 12.77 -7.73 13.54
N GLN A 181 12.58 -6.42 13.77
CA GLN A 181 13.31 -5.66 14.79
C GLN A 181 12.43 -5.10 15.90
N HIS A 182 11.11 -5.00 15.70
CA HIS A 182 10.20 -4.36 16.65
C HIS A 182 8.93 -5.21 16.95
N TRP A 183 8.51 -5.20 18.21
CA TRP A 183 7.25 -5.79 18.69
C TRP A 183 6.05 -4.84 18.59
N ASP A 184 6.27 -3.56 18.27
CA ASP A 184 5.20 -2.56 18.19
C ASP A 184 3.99 -3.05 17.40
N ILE A 185 2.79 -2.69 17.85
CA ILE A 185 1.53 -3.03 17.19
C ILE A 185 1.21 -1.92 16.19
N MET A 186 1.13 -2.25 14.90
CA MET A 186 0.83 -1.26 13.88
C MET A 186 -0.62 -0.77 13.98
N TYR A 187 -0.80 0.53 13.80
CA TYR A 187 -2.12 1.14 13.70
C TYR A 187 -2.20 2.08 12.49
N PRO A 188 -3.40 2.34 11.94
CA PRO A 188 -3.57 3.31 10.86
C PRO A 188 -3.20 4.71 11.32
N ALA A 189 -2.15 5.27 10.71
CA ALA A 189 -1.55 6.54 11.13
C ALA A 189 -2.57 7.68 11.27
N TRP A 190 -2.30 8.61 12.20
CA TRP A 190 -3.10 9.82 12.42
C TRP A 190 -3.39 10.59 11.11
N THR A 191 -2.44 10.57 10.17
CA THR A 191 -2.50 11.29 8.88
C THR A 191 -3.64 10.88 7.96
N PHE A 192 -4.36 9.78 8.23
CA PHE A 192 -5.59 9.49 7.50
C PHE A 192 -6.67 10.53 7.79
N TRP A 193 -6.61 11.20 8.96
CA TRP A 193 -7.50 12.31 9.31
C TRP A 193 -6.75 13.65 9.43
N GLU A 194 -5.75 13.75 10.31
CA GLU A 194 -4.99 15.00 10.52
C GLU A 194 -3.62 14.75 11.18
N GLY A 195 -2.78 15.79 11.29
CA GLY A 195 -1.51 15.73 12.02
C GLY A 195 -0.33 15.12 11.25
N GLY A 196 -0.46 14.93 9.93
CA GLY A 196 0.67 14.66 9.06
C GLY A 196 1.62 15.88 8.93
N PRO A 197 2.69 15.77 8.14
CA PRO A 197 3.66 16.85 7.97
C PRO A 197 3.01 18.16 7.50
N ALA A 198 3.26 19.25 8.22
CA ALA A 198 2.84 20.60 7.83
C ALA A 198 3.88 21.20 6.88
N VAL A 199 3.68 20.97 5.59
CA VAL A 199 4.58 21.38 4.51
C VAL A 199 4.07 22.70 3.95
N TRP A 200 4.73 23.81 4.30
CA TRP A 200 4.34 25.13 3.77
C TRP A 200 4.84 25.31 2.33
N PRO A 201 4.06 25.92 1.41
CA PRO A 201 2.69 26.44 1.60
C PRO A 201 1.58 25.42 1.29
N ILE A 202 1.92 24.19 0.87
CA ILE A 202 0.96 23.25 0.27
C ILE A 202 0.02 22.53 1.26
N TYR A 203 0.46 22.29 2.49
CA TYR A 203 -0.30 21.67 3.57
C TYR A 203 -0.10 22.45 4.88
N PRO A 204 -0.63 23.69 5.00
CA PRO A 204 -0.35 24.57 6.13
C PRO A 204 -0.86 24.01 7.46
N THR A 205 -1.93 23.22 7.44
CA THR A 205 -2.54 22.56 8.61
C THR A 205 -2.06 21.12 8.82
N GLY A 206 -1.05 20.67 8.06
CA GLY A 206 -0.61 19.27 8.05
C GLY A 206 -1.33 18.43 7.01
N LEU A 207 -0.59 17.52 6.38
CA LEU A 207 -1.17 16.48 5.52
C LEU A 207 -2.20 15.65 6.31
N GLY A 208 -3.35 15.40 5.72
CA GLY A 208 -4.50 14.80 6.38
C GLY A 208 -5.61 14.49 5.38
N ARG A 209 -6.82 14.26 5.89
CA ARG A 209 -8.06 14.13 5.13
C ARG A 209 -7.89 13.22 3.91
N TRP A 210 -7.58 11.96 4.20
CA TRP A 210 -7.39 10.95 3.17
C TRP A 210 -8.64 10.77 2.30
N ASP A 211 -9.82 10.99 2.87
CA ASP A 211 -11.08 11.13 2.14
C ASP A 211 -11.01 12.17 1.02
N GLU A 212 -10.50 13.38 1.31
CA GLU A 212 -10.38 14.44 0.30
C GLU A 212 -9.24 14.16 -0.69
N GLN A 213 -8.10 13.66 -0.20
CA GLN A 213 -6.96 13.32 -1.07
C GLN A 213 -7.32 12.24 -2.10
N ARG A 214 -8.20 11.31 -1.72
CA ARG A 214 -8.76 10.29 -2.62
C ARG A 214 -9.62 10.87 -3.74
N GLU A 215 -10.13 12.08 -3.60
CA GLU A 215 -10.87 12.75 -4.68
C GLU A 215 -9.99 13.71 -5.48
N ILE A 216 -9.07 14.41 -4.80
CA ILE A 216 -8.19 15.42 -5.41
C ILE A 216 -7.19 14.77 -6.38
N ILE A 217 -6.50 13.71 -5.94
CA ILE A 217 -5.40 13.12 -6.71
C ILE A 217 -5.92 12.42 -7.98
N PRO A 218 -6.93 11.53 -7.93
CA PRO A 218 -7.45 10.90 -9.14
C PRO A 218 -8.06 11.90 -10.13
N ARG A 219 -8.66 13.00 -9.65
CA ARG A 219 -9.15 14.07 -10.52
C ARG A 219 -8.01 14.75 -11.30
N ALA A 220 -6.85 14.94 -10.69
CA ALA A 220 -5.67 15.42 -11.39
C ALA A 220 -5.08 14.34 -12.31
N ALA A 221 -5.09 13.07 -11.89
CA ALA A 221 -4.65 11.94 -12.71
C ALA A 221 -5.43 11.83 -14.03
N GLN A 222 -6.73 12.14 -14.04
CA GLN A 222 -7.56 12.19 -15.25
C GLN A 222 -7.08 13.20 -16.29
N GLN A 223 -6.40 14.29 -15.87
CA GLN A 223 -5.80 15.27 -16.79
C GLN A 223 -4.51 14.74 -17.42
N TRP A 224 -3.94 13.68 -16.86
CA TRP A 224 -2.71 13.04 -17.29
C TRP A 224 -2.94 11.54 -17.58
N PRO A 225 -3.69 11.19 -18.64
CA PRO A 225 -3.79 9.80 -19.09
C PRO A 225 -2.39 9.20 -19.29
N TRP A 226 -2.25 7.88 -19.11
CA TRP A 226 -0.95 7.18 -19.15
C TRP A 226 -0.04 7.62 -20.31
N LYS A 227 -0.59 7.69 -21.53
CA LYS A 227 0.13 8.09 -22.76
C LYS A 227 0.67 9.53 -22.74
N ASN A 228 0.09 10.41 -21.93
CA ASN A 228 0.48 11.83 -21.81
C ASN A 228 1.43 12.09 -20.64
N LYS A 229 1.62 11.11 -19.75
CA LYS A 229 2.55 11.23 -18.63
C LYS A 229 4.00 11.21 -19.12
N LEU A 230 4.88 11.94 -18.45
CA LEU A 230 6.30 12.01 -18.73
C LEU A 230 7.01 10.71 -18.39
N ASP A 231 7.81 10.18 -19.32
CA ASP A 231 8.65 8.98 -19.18
C ASP A 231 9.90 9.25 -18.31
N LYS A 232 9.71 9.71 -17.08
CA LYS A 232 10.77 10.20 -16.20
C LYS A 232 10.54 9.79 -14.75
N GLY A 233 11.61 9.35 -14.10
CA GLY A 233 11.63 9.13 -12.65
C GLY A 233 11.35 10.43 -11.92
N TYR A 234 10.44 10.45 -10.94
CA TYR A 234 10.11 11.68 -10.23
C TYR A 234 10.12 11.53 -8.71
N PHE A 235 10.70 12.53 -8.04
CA PHE A 235 10.65 12.68 -6.60
C PHE A 235 10.80 14.15 -6.16
N ARG A 236 9.92 14.58 -5.25
CA ARG A 236 10.06 15.82 -4.46
C ARG A 236 9.82 15.53 -3.00
N GLY A 237 10.82 15.82 -2.16
CA GLY A 237 10.70 15.69 -0.71
C GLY A 237 12.01 16.03 -0.02
N SER A 238 12.02 16.16 1.30
CA SER A 238 13.23 16.52 2.06
C SER A 238 14.16 15.32 2.34
N ARG A 239 15.40 15.57 2.77
CA ARG A 239 16.38 14.55 3.16
C ARG A 239 16.16 13.99 4.57
N THR A 240 15.10 13.20 4.75
CA THR A 240 14.80 12.51 6.03
C THR A 240 15.47 11.15 6.19
N SER A 241 16.08 10.62 5.12
CA SER A 241 16.98 9.46 5.13
C SER A 241 18.02 9.66 4.03
N SER A 242 19.25 9.21 4.26
CA SER A 242 20.31 9.20 3.24
C SER A 242 20.05 8.18 2.13
N ASP A 243 19.15 7.22 2.32
CA ASP A 243 18.75 6.26 1.26
C ASP A 243 18.17 6.96 0.01
N ARG A 244 17.77 8.24 0.14
CA ARG A 244 17.25 9.06 -0.96
C ARG A 244 18.38 9.67 -1.80
N ASP A 245 19.59 9.80 -1.24
CA ASP A 245 20.71 10.52 -1.88
C ASP A 245 21.08 9.97 -3.25
N PRO A 246 21.14 8.64 -3.50
CA PRO A 246 21.55 8.12 -4.80
C PRO A 246 20.61 8.57 -5.94
N LEU A 247 19.30 8.69 -5.69
CA LEU A 247 18.35 9.16 -6.71
C LEU A 247 18.54 10.64 -7.02
N ILE A 248 18.80 11.46 -6.00
CA ILE A 248 19.06 12.90 -6.18
C ILE A 248 20.35 13.11 -6.98
N LEU A 249 21.41 12.39 -6.63
CA LEU A 249 22.68 12.45 -7.35
C LEU A 249 22.54 11.93 -8.79
N MET A 250 21.74 10.87 -9.00
CA MET A 250 21.41 10.39 -10.35
C MET A 250 20.66 11.43 -11.16
N SER A 251 19.66 12.10 -10.58
CA SER A 251 18.91 13.16 -11.27
C SER A 251 19.81 14.32 -11.70
N ARG A 252 20.79 14.72 -10.86
CA ARG A 252 21.77 15.75 -11.24
C ARG A 252 22.65 15.32 -12.42
N LYS A 253 23.02 14.04 -12.49
CA LYS A 253 23.89 13.50 -13.53
C LYS A 253 23.14 13.16 -14.83
N HIS A 254 21.90 12.71 -14.71
CA HIS A 254 21.04 12.26 -15.80
C HIS A 254 19.66 12.92 -15.69
N PRO A 255 19.59 14.26 -15.88
CA PRO A 255 18.36 15.01 -15.69
C PRO A 255 17.29 14.63 -16.70
N ASP A 256 17.57 13.93 -17.80
CA ASP A 256 16.56 13.43 -18.74
C ASP A 256 15.91 12.12 -18.27
N LEU A 257 16.59 11.36 -17.40
CA LEU A 257 16.12 10.08 -16.88
C LEU A 257 15.30 10.25 -15.60
N VAL A 258 15.77 11.08 -14.69
CA VAL A 258 15.17 11.30 -13.37
C VAL A 258 15.13 12.80 -13.07
N ASP A 259 13.99 13.24 -12.57
CA ASP A 259 13.75 14.54 -11.97
C ASP A 259 13.46 14.36 -10.47
N ALA A 260 14.54 14.36 -9.66
CA ALA A 260 14.49 14.14 -8.23
C ALA A 260 15.30 15.23 -7.49
N GLN A 261 14.63 15.99 -6.63
CA GLN A 261 15.24 17.13 -5.95
C GLN A 261 14.80 17.21 -4.48
N TYR A 262 15.69 17.71 -3.62
CA TYR A 262 15.41 17.89 -2.21
C TYR A 262 14.65 19.19 -1.94
N THR A 263 13.57 19.08 -1.18
CA THR A 263 12.82 20.22 -0.61
C THR A 263 13.27 20.51 0.81
N LYS A 264 12.79 21.61 1.39
CA LYS A 264 13.01 21.94 2.80
C LYS A 264 12.08 21.16 3.72
N ASN A 265 12.54 20.88 4.94
CA ASN A 265 11.67 20.49 6.06
C ASN A 265 11.90 21.43 7.25
N GLN A 266 11.11 21.28 8.31
CA GLN A 266 11.17 22.13 9.50
C GLN A 266 12.50 22.00 10.27
N SER A 267 13.30 20.96 10.01
CA SER A 267 14.60 20.72 10.64
C SER A 267 15.79 21.10 9.75
N TRP A 268 15.55 21.72 8.59
CA TRP A 268 16.62 22.17 7.69
C TRP A 268 17.49 23.24 8.36
N ARG A 269 18.81 23.08 8.26
CA ARG A 269 19.80 23.97 8.86
C ARG A 269 20.76 24.56 7.84
N SER A 270 21.08 23.81 6.79
CA SER A 270 22.08 24.24 5.81
C SER A 270 21.92 23.51 4.48
N LYS A 271 22.69 23.92 3.46
CA LYS A 271 22.78 23.21 2.18
C LYS A 271 23.27 21.76 2.31
N ALA A 272 23.90 21.36 3.41
CA ALA A 272 24.25 19.96 3.64
C ALA A 272 23.00 19.05 3.70
N ASP A 273 21.86 19.59 4.14
CA ASP A 273 20.57 18.87 4.18
C ASP A 273 19.95 18.70 2.79
N THR A 274 20.50 19.35 1.77
CA THR A 274 20.09 19.33 0.35
C THR A 274 21.26 18.95 -0.56
N LEU A 275 22.29 18.29 -0.02
CA LEU A 275 23.50 17.85 -0.74
C LEU A 275 24.20 18.99 -1.50
N GLY A 276 24.38 20.14 -0.88
CA GLY A 276 25.15 21.27 -1.40
C GLY A 276 24.35 22.25 -2.27
N GLU A 277 23.11 21.95 -2.62
CA GLU A 277 22.25 22.79 -3.47
C GLU A 277 21.21 23.57 -2.66
N GLU A 278 20.60 24.60 -3.23
CA GLU A 278 19.42 25.24 -2.62
C GLU A 278 18.22 24.27 -2.64
N PRO A 279 17.37 24.25 -1.60
CA PRO A 279 16.13 23.47 -1.62
C PRO A 279 15.21 23.98 -2.73
N VAL A 280 14.56 23.06 -3.44
CA VAL A 280 13.52 23.42 -4.40
C VAL A 280 12.16 23.58 -3.70
N ALA A 281 11.25 24.29 -4.38
CA ALA A 281 9.89 24.45 -3.91
C ALA A 281 9.17 23.11 -3.76
N GLU A 282 8.28 23.05 -2.77
CA GLU A 282 7.43 21.90 -2.54
C GLU A 282 6.37 21.78 -3.63
N VAL A 283 6.09 20.55 -4.04
CA VAL A 283 5.12 20.22 -5.09
C VAL A 283 3.98 19.44 -4.47
N ARG A 284 2.74 19.77 -4.84
CA ARG A 284 1.55 19.07 -4.31
C ARG A 284 1.49 17.65 -4.83
N LEU A 285 0.78 16.76 -4.12
CA LEU A 285 0.79 15.34 -4.47
C LEU A 285 0.07 15.08 -5.79
N GLU A 286 -1.00 15.83 -6.08
CA GLU A 286 -1.73 15.78 -7.34
C GLU A 286 -0.87 16.21 -8.55
N ASP A 287 0.09 17.12 -8.36
CA ASP A 287 1.00 17.57 -9.43
C ASP A 287 2.07 16.53 -9.77
N HIS A 288 2.22 15.47 -8.96
CA HIS A 288 3.09 14.34 -9.29
C HIS A 288 2.49 13.49 -10.42
N CYS A 289 1.17 13.55 -10.64
CA CYS A 289 0.50 12.64 -11.55
C CYS A 289 0.87 12.82 -13.03
N GLN A 290 1.56 13.90 -13.38
CA GLN A 290 2.10 14.11 -14.72
C GLN A 290 3.30 13.20 -15.06
N TYR A 291 3.88 12.48 -14.10
CA TYR A 291 5.04 11.59 -14.30
C TYR A 291 4.63 10.13 -14.23
N LYS A 292 5.18 9.27 -15.11
CA LYS A 292 4.91 7.83 -15.08
C LYS A 292 5.54 7.11 -13.89
N TYR A 293 6.77 7.48 -13.51
CA TYR A 293 7.61 6.69 -12.60
C TYR A 293 7.78 7.42 -11.27
N LEU A 294 6.94 7.12 -10.27
CA LEU A 294 6.93 7.82 -8.98
C LEU A 294 7.71 7.06 -7.91
N PHE A 295 8.74 7.68 -7.33
CA PHE A 295 9.58 7.04 -6.33
C PHE A 295 9.06 7.24 -4.89
N ASN A 296 9.00 6.14 -4.15
CA ASN A 296 8.76 6.13 -2.70
C ASN A 296 9.99 5.63 -1.93
N PHE A 297 10.29 6.31 -0.82
CA PHE A 297 11.38 5.99 0.10
C PHE A 297 10.90 6.06 1.54
N ARG A 298 11.56 5.32 2.43
CA ARG A 298 11.50 5.60 3.87
C ARG A 298 11.93 7.05 4.19
N GLY A 299 11.43 7.56 5.31
CA GLY A 299 11.88 8.81 5.95
C GLY A 299 12.56 8.48 7.26
N VAL A 300 12.10 9.05 8.37
CA VAL A 300 12.50 8.55 9.71
C VAL A 300 12.01 7.12 9.91
N ALA A 301 10.78 6.82 9.49
CA ALA A 301 10.18 5.49 9.41
C ALA A 301 9.55 5.28 8.01
N ALA A 302 8.45 4.53 7.88
CA ALA A 302 7.68 4.52 6.63
C ALA A 302 7.20 5.94 6.26
N SER A 303 7.01 6.21 4.96
CA SER A 303 6.60 7.53 4.47
C SER A 303 5.15 7.53 4.01
N PHE A 304 4.38 8.49 4.54
CA PHE A 304 3.00 8.73 4.14
C PHE A 304 2.81 9.01 2.64
N ARG A 305 3.89 9.33 1.90
CA ARG A 305 3.88 9.54 0.45
C ARG A 305 3.31 8.33 -0.29
N LEU A 306 3.67 7.11 0.12
CA LEU A 306 3.43 5.88 -0.67
C LEU A 306 1.99 5.76 -1.16
N LYS A 307 1.01 5.81 -0.25
CA LYS A 307 -0.42 5.63 -0.59
C LYS A 307 -0.95 6.64 -1.61
N HIS A 308 -0.39 7.84 -1.65
CA HIS A 308 -0.85 8.91 -2.54
C HIS A 308 -0.35 8.69 -3.98
N LEU A 309 0.86 8.14 -4.14
CA LEU A 309 1.45 7.94 -5.47
C LEU A 309 0.63 6.97 -6.33
N PHE A 310 0.05 5.94 -5.71
CA PHE A 310 -0.81 4.98 -6.41
C PHE A 310 -2.07 5.62 -7.00
N LEU A 311 -2.59 6.69 -6.40
CA LEU A 311 -3.80 7.36 -6.89
C LEU A 311 -3.56 8.22 -8.14
N CYS A 312 -2.31 8.35 -8.59
CA CYS A 312 -1.96 9.12 -9.77
C CYS A 312 -2.12 8.36 -11.10
N ASP A 313 -2.52 7.08 -11.08
CA ASP A 313 -2.42 6.17 -12.24
C ASP A 313 -0.99 6.10 -12.82
N SER A 314 0.00 6.29 -11.95
CA SER A 314 1.44 6.21 -12.24
C SER A 314 2.01 4.96 -11.61
N VAL A 315 3.06 4.37 -12.19
CA VAL A 315 3.74 3.23 -11.56
C VAL A 315 4.61 3.70 -10.40
N VAL A 316 4.47 3.02 -9.27
CA VAL A 316 5.26 3.31 -8.08
C VAL A 316 6.54 2.48 -8.08
N PHE A 317 7.68 3.15 -7.87
CA PHE A 317 8.97 2.55 -7.59
C PHE A 317 9.20 2.62 -6.08
N HIS A 318 9.04 1.50 -5.36
CA HIS A 318 9.20 1.47 -3.91
C HIS A 318 10.60 0.99 -3.52
N VAL A 319 11.37 1.88 -2.91
CA VAL A 319 12.76 1.63 -2.49
C VAL A 319 12.79 1.01 -1.10
N GLY A 320 13.42 -0.17 -1.00
CA GLY A 320 13.54 -0.95 0.23
C GLY A 320 12.24 -1.63 0.66
N GLU A 321 12.34 -2.54 1.63
CA GLU A 321 11.20 -3.37 2.08
C GLU A 321 11.04 -3.45 3.61
N GLU A 322 11.95 -2.84 4.38
CA GLU A 322 11.98 -3.05 5.84
C GLU A 322 10.89 -2.29 6.60
N TRP A 323 10.64 -1.03 6.20
CA TRP A 323 9.75 -0.12 6.93
C TRP A 323 8.31 -0.21 6.44
N LEU A 324 7.42 -0.56 7.36
CA LEU A 324 6.03 -0.86 7.04
C LEU A 324 5.07 0.15 7.68
N GLU A 325 3.95 0.39 7.02
CA GLU A 325 2.67 0.74 7.66
C GLU A 325 1.74 -0.48 7.60
N PHE A 326 0.61 -0.44 8.30
CA PHE A 326 -0.28 -1.61 8.46
C PHE A 326 -0.77 -2.23 7.14
N PHE A 327 -0.91 -1.45 6.06
CA PHE A 327 -1.41 -1.91 4.76
C PHE A 327 -0.32 -2.39 3.81
N TYR A 328 0.96 -2.14 4.12
CA TYR A 328 2.08 -2.47 3.24
C TYR A 328 2.18 -3.98 2.95
N PRO A 329 1.97 -4.90 3.91
CA PRO A 329 2.07 -6.33 3.63
C PRO A 329 1.12 -6.85 2.56
N ALA A 330 0.00 -6.15 2.30
CA ALA A 330 -0.95 -6.51 1.25
C ALA A 330 -0.55 -5.94 -0.13
N LEU A 331 0.27 -4.88 -0.18
CA LEU A 331 0.93 -4.43 -1.41
C LEU A 331 2.04 -5.41 -1.79
N LYS A 332 1.88 -6.06 -2.94
CA LYS A 332 2.84 -7.06 -3.45
C LYS A 332 3.78 -6.49 -4.52
N PRO A 333 5.10 -6.73 -4.41
CA PRO A 333 6.07 -6.34 -5.43
C PRO A 333 5.75 -7.03 -6.76
N TRP A 334 5.98 -6.33 -7.87
CA TRP A 334 5.69 -6.74 -9.25
C TRP A 334 4.20 -6.90 -9.60
N VAL A 335 3.32 -7.01 -8.61
CA VAL A 335 1.86 -6.96 -8.81
C VAL A 335 1.39 -5.51 -8.83
N HIS A 336 1.71 -4.75 -7.76
CA HIS A 336 1.20 -3.41 -7.52
C HIS A 336 2.24 -2.31 -7.74
N TYR A 337 3.53 -2.62 -7.58
CA TYR A 337 4.62 -1.65 -7.68
C TYR A 337 5.91 -2.33 -8.15
N ILE A 338 6.87 -1.55 -8.63
CA ILE A 338 8.22 -2.01 -8.97
C ILE A 338 9.09 -1.90 -7.71
N PRO A 339 9.57 -3.02 -7.12
CA PRO A 339 10.50 -2.97 -6.00
C PRO A 339 11.88 -2.50 -6.49
N VAL A 340 12.51 -1.62 -5.71
CA VAL A 340 13.87 -1.11 -5.97
C VAL A 340 14.75 -1.43 -4.78
N ARG A 341 15.98 -1.86 -5.03
CA ARG A 341 16.95 -2.11 -3.96
C ARG A 341 17.22 -0.83 -3.16
N GLN A 342 17.47 -0.99 -1.86
CA GLN A 342 17.74 0.15 -0.98
C GLN A 342 19.01 0.93 -1.37
N ASP A 343 19.97 0.27 -2.02
CA ASP A 343 21.20 0.90 -2.54
C ASP A 343 21.02 1.58 -3.91
N LEU A 344 19.84 1.45 -4.53
CA LEU A 344 19.46 1.97 -5.86
C LEU A 344 20.36 1.50 -7.01
N THR A 345 21.13 0.42 -6.81
CA THR A 345 22.05 -0.08 -7.83
C THR A 345 21.33 -0.61 -9.08
N ASP A 346 20.06 -0.96 -8.97
CA ASP A 346 19.20 -1.48 -10.04
C ASP A 346 18.31 -0.41 -10.70
N VAL A 347 18.28 0.83 -10.18
CA VAL A 347 17.26 1.83 -10.59
C VAL A 347 17.34 2.21 -12.07
N GLN A 348 18.55 2.33 -12.63
CA GLN A 348 18.72 2.68 -14.05
C GLN A 348 18.25 1.55 -14.97
N GLU A 349 18.52 0.30 -14.60
CA GLU A 349 18.04 -0.87 -15.33
C GLU A 349 16.51 -0.96 -15.25
N LEU A 350 15.92 -0.73 -14.08
CA LEU A 350 14.48 -0.77 -13.87
C LEU A 350 13.74 0.33 -14.64
N LEU A 351 14.30 1.55 -14.71
CA LEU A 351 13.72 2.63 -15.51
C LEU A 351 13.80 2.32 -17.01
N GLU A 352 14.90 1.72 -17.47
CA GLU A 352 15.04 1.29 -18.87
C GLU A 352 14.08 0.14 -19.21
N PHE A 353 13.93 -0.83 -18.29
CA PHE A 353 12.91 -1.88 -18.38
C PHE A 353 11.52 -1.26 -18.48
N ALA A 354 11.19 -0.30 -17.61
CA ALA A 354 9.88 0.32 -17.58
C ALA A 354 9.55 1.04 -18.89
N LYS A 355 10.50 1.81 -19.43
CA LYS A 355 10.34 2.50 -20.73
C LYS A 355 10.14 1.54 -21.90
N GLN A 356 10.84 0.40 -21.91
CA GLN A 356 10.77 -0.56 -23.01
C GLN A 356 9.62 -1.57 -22.91
N ASN A 357 8.88 -1.59 -21.80
CA ASN A 357 7.77 -2.51 -21.56
C ASN A 357 6.56 -1.74 -21.01
N ASP A 358 6.20 -0.64 -21.68
CA ASP A 358 5.22 0.35 -21.21
C ASP A 358 3.87 -0.28 -20.84
N ASP A 359 3.32 -1.15 -21.70
CA ASP A 359 2.04 -1.85 -21.44
C ASP A 359 2.09 -2.68 -20.14
N VAL A 360 3.17 -3.44 -19.93
CA VAL A 360 3.35 -4.29 -18.74
C VAL A 360 3.42 -3.42 -17.48
N VAL A 361 4.04 -2.25 -17.59
CA VAL A 361 4.24 -1.31 -16.47
C VAL A 361 2.96 -0.56 -16.17
N GLN A 362 2.17 -0.21 -17.20
CA GLN A 362 0.85 0.36 -17.05
C GLN A 362 -0.06 -0.59 -16.26
N GLU A 363 -0.06 -1.88 -16.58
CA GLU A 363 -0.84 -2.87 -15.83
C GLU A 363 -0.43 -2.95 -14.34
N ILE A 364 0.85 -2.80 -14.02
CA ILE A 364 1.32 -2.71 -12.62
C ILE A 364 0.76 -1.45 -11.95
N ALA A 365 0.80 -0.31 -12.63
CA ALA A 365 0.25 0.96 -12.13
C ALA A 365 -1.25 0.83 -11.85
N GLU A 366 -2.01 0.26 -12.78
CA GLU A 366 -3.45 0.05 -12.67
C GLU A 366 -3.81 -0.86 -11.50
N ARG A 367 -3.12 -2.00 -11.34
CA ARG A 367 -3.32 -2.90 -10.18
C ARG A 367 -2.99 -2.20 -8.86
N GLY A 368 -1.90 -1.45 -8.80
CA GLY A 368 -1.52 -0.69 -7.60
C GLY A 368 -2.54 0.38 -7.23
N ARG A 369 -3.02 1.13 -8.23
CA ARG A 369 -4.09 2.13 -8.07
C ARG A 369 -5.38 1.50 -7.58
N ASN A 370 -5.83 0.44 -8.24
CA ASN A 370 -7.08 -0.26 -7.88
C ASN A 370 -6.99 -0.83 -6.48
N PHE A 371 -5.86 -1.43 -6.10
CA PHE A 371 -5.70 -1.94 -4.74
C PHE A 371 -5.87 -0.86 -3.66
N ILE A 372 -5.22 0.30 -3.83
CA ILE A 372 -5.36 1.42 -2.88
C ILE A 372 -6.79 2.00 -2.94
N TRP A 373 -7.40 2.04 -4.12
CA TRP A 373 -8.78 2.48 -4.27
C TRP A 373 -9.76 1.56 -3.52
N ASP A 374 -9.58 0.24 -3.61
CA ASP A 374 -10.56 -0.74 -3.17
C ASP A 374 -10.32 -1.30 -1.76
N HIS A 375 -9.10 -1.18 -1.22
CA HIS A 375 -8.72 -1.77 0.08
C HIS A 375 -8.07 -0.78 1.06
N LEU A 376 -8.10 0.52 0.77
CA LEU A 376 -7.60 1.56 1.68
C LEU A 376 -8.56 2.77 1.75
N LYS A 377 -9.86 2.50 1.89
CA LYS A 377 -10.89 3.53 2.09
C LYS A 377 -10.99 3.94 3.56
N MET A 378 -11.70 5.02 3.87
CA MET A 378 -11.89 5.47 5.25
C MET A 378 -12.63 4.44 6.11
N GLU A 379 -13.50 3.64 5.49
CA GLU A 379 -14.19 2.52 6.11
C GLU A 379 -13.21 1.41 6.49
N ASP A 380 -12.22 1.12 5.63
CA ASP A 380 -11.17 0.13 5.91
C ASP A 380 -10.30 0.59 7.09
N ILE A 381 -9.97 1.90 7.15
CA ILE A 381 -9.23 2.50 8.27
C ILE A 381 -9.99 2.30 9.59
N SER A 382 -11.27 2.68 9.61
CA SER A 382 -12.11 2.60 10.80
C SER A 382 -12.35 1.14 11.23
N CYS A 383 -12.54 0.25 10.25
CA CYS A 383 -12.76 -1.17 10.48
C CYS A 383 -11.50 -1.88 11.00
N TYR A 384 -10.31 -1.53 10.50
CA TYR A 384 -9.03 -2.03 11.02
C TYR A 384 -8.85 -1.63 12.49
N TRP A 385 -9.09 -0.36 12.85
CA TRP A 385 -9.08 0.11 14.23
C TRP A 385 -10.04 -0.70 15.13
N GLU A 386 -11.27 -0.96 14.65
CA GLU A 386 -12.26 -1.74 15.40
C GLU A 386 -11.80 -3.17 15.67
N LYS A 387 -11.34 -3.88 14.64
CA LYS A 387 -10.83 -5.25 14.77
C LYS A 387 -9.60 -5.31 15.69
N LEU A 388 -8.65 -4.40 15.47
CA LEU A 388 -7.41 -4.35 16.23
C LEU A 388 -7.69 -4.17 17.73
N LEU A 389 -8.49 -3.17 18.10
CA LEU A 389 -8.76 -2.87 19.52
C LEU A 389 -9.61 -3.95 20.19
N LYS A 390 -10.57 -4.56 19.47
CA LYS A 390 -11.34 -5.70 19.99
C LYS A 390 -10.46 -6.91 20.27
N ARG A 391 -9.55 -7.28 19.37
CA ARG A 391 -8.59 -8.38 19.59
C ARG A 391 -7.58 -8.05 20.68
N TYR A 392 -7.03 -6.84 20.68
CA TYR A 392 -6.11 -6.38 21.71
C TYR A 392 -6.71 -6.49 23.13
N THR A 393 -7.97 -6.11 23.31
CA THR A 393 -8.63 -6.16 24.63
C THR A 393 -8.67 -7.56 25.21
N GLN A 394 -8.86 -8.59 24.38
CA GLN A 394 -8.92 -9.99 24.81
C GLN A 394 -7.59 -10.46 25.45
N LEU A 395 -6.50 -9.73 25.21
CA LEU A 395 -5.18 -10.04 25.74
C LEU A 395 -4.94 -9.43 27.12
N LEU A 396 -5.73 -8.44 27.54
CA LEU A 396 -5.59 -7.82 28.87
C LEU A 396 -5.92 -8.83 29.97
N LYS A 397 -5.00 -9.02 30.92
CA LYS A 397 -5.15 -9.95 32.06
C LYS A 397 -5.69 -9.29 33.32
N TYR A 398 -6.33 -8.15 33.17
CA TYR A 398 -6.88 -7.36 34.27
C TYR A 398 -7.99 -6.44 33.75
N THR A 399 -8.86 -5.98 34.65
CA THR A 399 -9.88 -4.99 34.31
C THR A 399 -9.31 -3.58 34.46
N PRO A 400 -9.25 -2.77 33.39
CA PRO A 400 -8.81 -1.38 33.48
C PRO A 400 -9.70 -0.58 34.42
N LYS A 401 -9.10 0.38 35.14
CA LYS A 401 -9.82 1.32 35.99
C LYS A 401 -9.51 2.73 35.53
N ARG A 402 -10.55 3.55 35.38
CA ARG A 402 -10.42 4.96 35.00
C ARG A 402 -9.44 5.66 35.95
N ASN A 403 -8.42 6.28 35.38
CA ASN A 403 -7.59 7.26 36.06
C ASN A 403 -8.35 8.58 36.18
N LYS A 404 -8.45 9.12 37.41
CA LYS A 404 -9.21 10.35 37.69
C LYS A 404 -8.55 11.60 37.11
N ASP A 405 -7.24 11.56 36.92
CA ASP A 405 -6.46 12.67 36.37
C ASP A 405 -6.57 12.74 34.84
N TYR A 406 -7.16 11.73 34.20
CA TYR A 406 -7.28 11.69 32.74
C TYR A 406 -8.50 12.47 32.29
N LYS A 407 -8.28 13.38 31.35
CA LYS A 407 -9.36 14.12 30.70
C LYS A 407 -10.15 13.20 29.79
N GLN A 408 -11.47 13.40 29.76
CA GLN A 408 -12.31 12.74 28.79
C GLN A 408 -12.12 13.43 27.43
N ILE A 409 -11.82 12.64 26.40
CA ILE A 409 -11.79 13.11 25.02
C ILE A 409 -13.21 13.02 24.45
N LYS A 410 -13.65 14.10 23.81
CA LYS A 410 -14.96 14.21 23.17
C LYS A 410 -14.77 14.51 21.69
N PRO A 411 -15.75 14.16 20.82
CA PRO A 411 -15.74 14.63 19.45
C PRO A 411 -15.61 16.16 19.41
N LYS A 412 -14.82 16.69 18.46
CA LYS A 412 -14.83 18.12 18.17
C LYS A 412 -16.26 18.49 17.75
N ALA A 413 -16.78 19.61 18.26
CA ALA A 413 -18.06 20.12 17.79
C ALA A 413 -17.93 20.42 16.28
N SER A 414 -18.88 19.91 15.51
CA SER A 414 -18.96 20.08 14.06
C SER A 414 -19.05 21.54 13.65
#